data_AF-A0A1M6SFQ0-F1
#
_entry.id   AF-A0A1M6SFQ0-F1
#
_cell.length_a   1.000
_cell.length_b   1.000
_cell.length_c   1.000
_cell.angle_alpha   90.00
_cell.angle_beta   90.00
_cell.angle_gamma   90.00
#
_symmetry.space_group_name_H-M   'P 1'
#
loop_
_entity.id
_entity.type
_entity.pdbx_description
1 polymer ?
#
loop_
_entity_poly.entity_id
_entity_poly.type
_entity_poly.pdbx_seq_one_letter_code
_entity_poly.pdbx_strand_id
1 'polypeptide(L)'
;MKKLMKKMALGSVFFYMIGCTSPIFAMNYTVQPNDTYWKISQKYNVDIDELLKVNNAKENPSLEVGQEIIIPEMDNLNYYEVKSGDTAWIISQKFNVSLSELLKINNMDESSVLYIGQKLKIPSVDNDNYYEVKSGDTAWIISQKFNVSLSELLKINNMDESSVLYIGQKLKIPNVDNITEEENKTNTIKNQINITITYIDYTIKSGDNFWSLSLKYGIPYQELLDTNNATSSTILNIGDVIKVPQHNIPVMDTIGEQYGEYLDWWDAAQYVIPIGAEFKVVDFNTGKSFMAKRTYGANHADVETLTLEDTKIMKEIWGGSWSWVTRPVILEYNGRKVAASASGMPHAGNDVDPANVNTNWRSGDYGFGINFDSIKGNGMDGHFDIHFLNSTSHNTGKISESHQKSVKISAGIIVE
;
A
#
# COMPACT_ATOMS: atom_id res chain seq x y z
N MET A 1 50.38 26.25 -66.77
CA MET A 1 50.42 25.00 -67.58
C MET A 1 50.05 23.83 -66.70
N LYS A 2 48.95 23.10 -67.04
CA LYS A 2 48.57 21.71 -66.63
C LYS A 2 48.48 21.45 -65.10
N LYS A 3 47.34 21.07 -64.50
CA LYS A 3 46.35 20.03 -64.84
C LYS A 3 44.98 20.43 -64.25
N LEU A 4 43.89 20.46 -65.04
CA LEU A 4 43.03 19.34 -65.49
C LEU A 4 41.86 19.14 -64.50
N MET A 5 40.66 19.66 -64.81
CA MET A 5 39.47 18.91 -65.29
C MET A 5 38.65 18.26 -64.15
N LYS A 6 37.31 18.13 -64.16
CA LYS A 6 36.28 18.23 -65.20
C LYS A 6 34.89 18.17 -64.52
N LYS A 7 33.91 18.86 -65.13
CA LYS A 7 32.50 18.47 -65.42
C LYS A 7 31.59 18.04 -64.26
N MET A 8 30.47 18.74 -64.03
CA MET A 8 29.17 18.66 -64.74
C MET A 8 28.51 17.27 -64.77
N ALA A 9 27.31 17.27 -64.19
CA ALA A 9 26.11 16.51 -64.53
C ALA A 9 26.05 15.02 -64.12
N LEU A 10 25.10 14.72 -63.24
CA LEU A 10 23.96 13.80 -63.43
C LEU A 10 23.45 13.39 -62.03
N GLY A 11 22.15 13.44 -61.80
CA GLY A 11 21.57 13.01 -60.53
C GLY A 11 20.06 13.04 -60.55
N SER A 12 19.49 12.26 -61.45
CA SER A 12 18.08 11.89 -61.57
C SER A 12 17.39 11.59 -60.23
N VAL A 13 16.19 12.14 -60.07
CA VAL A 13 15.16 11.67 -59.14
C VAL A 13 14.69 10.28 -59.58
N PHE A 14 14.68 9.29 -58.70
CA PHE A 14 13.62 8.27 -58.65
C PHE A 14 13.53 7.60 -57.27
N PHE A 15 12.31 7.58 -56.76
CA PHE A 15 11.79 7.02 -55.51
C PHE A 15 12.07 5.52 -55.32
N TYR A 16 12.27 5.05 -54.08
CA TYR A 16 11.61 3.82 -53.61
C TYR A 16 11.48 3.76 -52.07
N MET A 17 10.21 3.63 -51.66
CA MET A 17 9.62 2.99 -50.48
C MET A 17 9.98 3.43 -49.03
N ILE A 18 8.96 4.03 -48.41
CA ILE A 18 8.35 3.69 -47.11
C ILE A 18 9.33 3.19 -46.03
N GLY A 19 9.74 4.12 -45.19
CA GLY A 19 9.93 3.89 -43.77
C GLY A 19 9.54 5.19 -43.09
N CYS A 20 8.49 5.17 -42.27
CA CYS A 20 8.27 6.24 -41.31
C CYS A 20 9.50 6.25 -40.40
N THR A 21 10.49 7.07 -40.70
CA THR A 21 11.56 7.33 -39.74
C THR A 21 10.92 8.23 -38.70
N SER A 22 10.56 7.64 -37.57
CA SER A 22 10.21 8.38 -36.37
C SER A 22 11.21 9.52 -36.20
N PRO A 23 10.78 10.75 -35.88
CA PRO A 23 11.71 11.82 -35.60
C PRO A 23 12.57 11.38 -34.41
N ILE A 24 13.88 11.21 -34.65
CA ILE A 24 14.85 11.05 -33.58
C ILE A 24 14.87 12.40 -32.86
N PHE A 25 14.26 12.46 -31.68
CA PHE A 25 14.45 13.61 -30.81
C PHE A 25 15.89 13.60 -30.30
N ALA A 26 16.50 14.79 -30.27
CA ALA A 26 17.93 14.97 -30.11
C ALA A 26 18.18 16.20 -29.26
N MET A 27 19.01 16.07 -28.23
CA MET A 27 19.43 17.19 -27.39
C MET A 27 20.78 17.73 -27.90
N ASN A 28 20.87 19.05 -28.08
CA ASN A 28 22.16 19.70 -28.32
C ASN A 28 22.90 19.93 -26.99
N TYR A 29 24.17 19.52 -26.93
CA TYR A 29 25.05 19.74 -25.79
C TYR A 29 26.28 20.56 -26.20
N THR A 30 26.56 21.62 -25.46
CA THR A 30 27.77 22.43 -25.63
C THR A 30 28.91 21.88 -24.78
N VAL A 31 29.97 21.42 -25.42
CA VAL A 31 31.18 20.85 -24.80
C VAL A 31 31.81 21.82 -23.81
N GLN A 32 32.08 21.34 -22.60
CA GLN A 32 32.71 22.08 -21.50
C GLN A 32 34.22 21.74 -21.36
N PRO A 33 35.01 22.55 -20.63
CA PRO A 33 36.40 22.23 -20.36
C PRO A 33 36.58 20.83 -19.72
N ASN A 34 37.49 20.03 -20.28
CA ASN A 34 37.81 18.64 -19.89
C ASN A 34 36.76 17.56 -20.24
N ASP A 35 35.78 17.89 -21.09
CA ASP A 35 34.87 16.90 -21.64
C ASP A 35 35.56 15.94 -22.61
N THR A 36 35.11 14.70 -22.60
CA THR A 36 35.43 13.69 -23.62
C THR A 36 34.14 12.99 -24.00
N TYR A 37 34.06 12.42 -25.22
CA TYR A 37 32.91 11.61 -25.60
C TYR A 37 32.60 10.51 -24.58
N TRP A 38 33.62 9.92 -23.94
CA TRP A 38 33.43 8.96 -22.85
C TRP A 38 32.80 9.59 -21.61
N LYS A 39 33.31 10.73 -21.11
CA LYS A 39 32.72 11.38 -19.92
C LYS A 39 31.29 11.86 -20.19
N ILE A 40 31.04 12.37 -21.38
CA ILE A 40 29.71 12.78 -21.82
C ILE A 40 28.80 11.55 -21.94
N SER A 41 29.29 10.44 -22.52
CA SER A 41 28.51 9.21 -22.62
C SER A 41 28.16 8.64 -21.26
N GLN A 42 29.08 8.69 -20.28
CA GLN A 42 28.79 8.32 -18.90
C GLN A 42 27.80 9.29 -18.21
N LYS A 43 27.98 10.60 -18.42
CA LYS A 43 27.13 11.65 -17.81
C LYS A 43 25.69 11.58 -18.29
N TYR A 44 25.49 11.31 -19.58
CA TYR A 44 24.18 11.23 -20.22
C TYR A 44 23.69 9.78 -20.39
N ASN A 45 24.46 8.80 -19.89
CA ASN A 45 24.16 7.38 -19.94
C ASN A 45 23.83 6.85 -21.35
N VAL A 46 24.50 7.36 -22.39
CA VAL A 46 24.35 6.92 -23.78
C VAL A 46 25.48 5.98 -24.17
N ASP A 47 25.22 5.07 -25.12
CA ASP A 47 26.29 4.25 -25.68
C ASP A 47 27.32 5.13 -26.40
N ILE A 48 28.61 4.86 -26.15
CA ILE A 48 29.68 5.69 -26.69
C ILE A 48 29.79 5.57 -28.21
N ASP A 49 29.54 4.40 -28.79
CA ASP A 49 29.62 4.19 -30.23
C ASP A 49 28.46 4.88 -30.95
N GLU A 50 27.28 4.88 -30.34
CA GLU A 50 26.12 5.61 -30.84
C GLU A 50 26.30 7.13 -30.75
N LEU A 51 26.82 7.64 -29.63
CA LEU A 51 27.15 9.04 -29.48
C LEU A 51 28.20 9.50 -30.51
N LEU A 52 29.22 8.68 -30.77
CA LEU A 52 30.21 8.96 -31.80
C LEU A 52 29.58 8.96 -33.20
N LYS A 53 28.73 7.97 -33.49
CA LYS A 53 28.06 7.82 -34.79
C LYS A 53 27.13 8.99 -35.11
N VAL A 54 26.28 9.41 -34.17
CA VAL A 54 25.32 10.51 -34.38
C VAL A 54 26.04 11.85 -34.59
N ASN A 55 27.23 11.99 -34.01
CA ASN A 55 28.09 13.16 -34.21
C ASN A 55 29.05 13.03 -35.41
N ASN A 56 28.92 11.99 -36.24
CA ASN A 56 29.83 11.68 -37.35
C ASN A 56 31.32 11.71 -36.95
N ALA A 57 31.61 11.30 -35.73
CA ALA A 57 32.92 11.41 -35.12
C ALA A 57 33.76 10.16 -35.47
N LYS A 58 35.03 10.34 -35.85
CA LYS A 58 35.94 9.21 -36.18
C LYS A 58 36.37 8.45 -34.93
N GLU A 59 36.97 7.27 -35.06
CA GLU A 59 37.56 6.55 -33.91
C GLU A 59 38.51 7.48 -33.13
N ASN A 60 38.11 7.83 -31.91
CA ASN A 60 38.78 8.74 -30.96
C ASN A 60 38.83 10.24 -31.34
N PRO A 61 37.68 10.94 -31.41
CA PRO A 61 37.64 12.36 -31.77
C PRO A 61 37.94 13.27 -30.58
N SER A 62 38.78 14.28 -30.79
CA SER A 62 38.96 15.38 -29.83
C SER A 62 37.73 16.29 -29.84
N LEU A 63 37.26 16.69 -28.66
CA LEU A 63 36.21 17.70 -28.51
C LEU A 63 36.82 19.07 -28.20
N GLU A 64 36.31 20.12 -28.83
CA GLU A 64 36.70 21.50 -28.56
C GLU A 64 35.71 22.16 -27.60
N VAL A 65 36.19 22.90 -26.60
CA VAL A 65 35.31 23.63 -25.67
C VAL A 65 34.46 24.63 -26.44
N GLY A 66 33.14 24.59 -26.23
CA GLY A 66 32.17 25.39 -26.97
C GLY A 66 31.61 24.72 -28.23
N GLN A 67 32.14 23.56 -28.65
CA GLN A 67 31.56 22.78 -29.74
C GLN A 67 30.17 22.27 -29.35
N GLU A 68 29.20 22.35 -30.26
CA GLU A 68 27.91 21.68 -30.09
C GLU A 68 27.97 20.26 -30.63
N ILE A 69 27.52 19.30 -29.82
CA ILE A 69 27.35 17.91 -30.20
C ILE A 69 25.92 17.49 -29.93
N ILE A 70 25.43 16.52 -30.69
CA ILE A 70 24.14 15.91 -30.53
C ILE A 70 24.27 14.76 -29.54
N ILE A 71 23.55 14.82 -28.43
CA ILE A 71 23.34 13.67 -27.56
C ILE A 71 22.11 12.93 -28.10
N PRO A 72 22.23 11.68 -28.56
CA PRO A 72 21.07 10.90 -28.97
C PRO A 72 20.14 10.72 -27.78
N GLU A 73 18.85 11.03 -27.95
CA GLU A 73 17.85 10.68 -26.94
C GLU A 73 17.61 9.17 -27.01
N MET A 74 17.65 8.49 -25.86
CA MET A 74 17.59 7.04 -25.79
C MET A 74 16.17 6.54 -26.08
N ASP A 75 15.92 6.10 -27.31
CA ASP A 75 14.82 5.18 -27.62
C ASP A 75 15.16 3.72 -27.23
N ASN A 76 16.06 3.51 -26.27
CA ASN A 76 16.60 2.18 -25.94
C ASN A 76 16.64 1.90 -24.43
N LEU A 77 15.46 1.94 -23.79
CA LEU A 77 15.23 1.36 -22.45
C LEU A 77 15.12 -0.18 -22.45
N ASN A 78 15.47 -0.86 -23.53
CA ASN A 78 15.16 -2.28 -23.67
C ASN A 78 15.98 -3.20 -22.76
N TYR A 79 17.05 -2.77 -22.10
CA TYR A 79 17.83 -3.64 -21.22
C TYR A 79 18.32 -2.96 -19.93
N TYR A 80 18.23 -3.69 -18.82
CA TYR A 80 18.78 -3.32 -17.52
C TYR A 80 19.84 -4.31 -17.06
N GLU A 81 20.99 -3.81 -16.61
CA GLU A 81 22.03 -4.63 -16.01
C GLU A 81 21.80 -4.77 -14.49
N VAL A 82 21.62 -6.00 -14.04
CA VAL A 82 21.38 -6.36 -12.64
C VAL A 82 22.56 -5.94 -11.76
N LYS A 83 22.28 -5.20 -10.71
CA LYS A 83 23.23 -4.72 -9.70
C LYS A 83 23.13 -5.54 -8.42
N SER A 84 24.12 -5.38 -7.54
CA SER A 84 24.10 -6.01 -6.23
C SER A 84 22.86 -5.56 -5.43
N GLY A 85 22.08 -6.52 -4.94
CA GLY A 85 20.84 -6.28 -4.20
C GLY A 85 19.57 -6.21 -5.05
N ASP A 86 19.67 -6.30 -6.38
CA ASP A 86 18.49 -6.31 -7.23
C ASP A 86 17.71 -7.63 -7.17
N THR A 87 16.39 -7.52 -7.28
CA THR A 87 15.48 -8.65 -7.54
C THR A 87 14.64 -8.34 -8.77
N ALA A 88 14.07 -9.36 -9.43
CA ALA A 88 13.19 -9.13 -10.58
C ALA A 88 12.00 -8.24 -10.21
N TRP A 89 11.54 -8.32 -8.95
CA TRP A 89 10.54 -7.41 -8.39
C TRP A 89 11.05 -5.97 -8.28
N ILE A 90 12.21 -5.72 -7.66
CA ILE A 90 12.79 -4.37 -7.56
C ILE A 90 12.97 -3.75 -8.95
N ILE A 91 13.43 -4.55 -9.91
CA ILE A 91 13.64 -4.12 -11.29
C ILE A 91 12.30 -3.84 -11.97
N SER A 92 11.29 -4.70 -11.82
CA SER A 92 9.98 -4.45 -12.43
C SER A 92 9.35 -3.17 -11.91
N GLN A 93 9.53 -2.87 -10.62
CA GLN A 93 9.09 -1.61 -10.02
C GLN A 93 9.88 -0.42 -10.55
N LYS A 94 11.21 -0.56 -10.66
CA LYS A 94 12.10 0.48 -11.18
C LYS A 94 11.73 0.92 -12.60
N PHE A 95 11.28 -0.01 -13.42
CA PHE A 95 10.91 0.25 -14.82
C PHE A 95 9.40 0.37 -15.03
N ASN A 96 8.61 0.34 -13.96
CA ASN A 96 7.15 0.41 -13.99
C ASN A 96 6.50 -0.59 -14.97
N VAL A 97 7.04 -1.81 -15.01
CA VAL A 97 6.53 -2.91 -15.84
C VAL A 97 5.94 -4.00 -14.94
N SER A 98 5.01 -4.79 -15.46
CA SER A 98 4.52 -5.95 -14.72
C SER A 98 5.67 -6.92 -14.43
N LEU A 99 5.77 -7.41 -13.18
CA LEU A 99 6.73 -8.48 -12.84
C LEU A 99 6.54 -9.70 -13.76
N SER A 100 5.29 -10.09 -14.03
CA SER A 100 5.01 -11.23 -14.89
C SER A 100 5.47 -11.01 -16.33
N GLU A 101 5.42 -9.77 -16.82
CA GLU A 101 5.85 -9.42 -18.17
C GLU A 101 7.37 -9.31 -18.28
N LEU A 102 8.01 -8.73 -17.26
CA LEU A 102 9.46 -8.72 -17.12
C LEU A 102 10.03 -10.14 -17.04
N LEU A 103 9.42 -11.04 -16.27
CA LEU A 103 9.85 -12.43 -16.20
C LEU A 103 9.64 -13.14 -17.54
N LYS A 104 8.44 -13.01 -18.12
CA LYS A 104 8.08 -13.65 -19.40
C LYS A 104 8.99 -13.23 -20.55
N ILE A 105 9.29 -11.94 -20.70
CA ILE A 105 10.12 -11.44 -21.81
C ILE A 105 11.59 -11.87 -21.67
N ASN A 106 12.02 -12.19 -20.45
CA ASN A 106 13.35 -12.71 -20.14
C ASN A 106 13.42 -14.25 -20.10
N ASN A 107 12.34 -14.95 -20.46
CA ASN A 107 12.21 -16.40 -20.35
C ASN A 107 12.50 -16.91 -18.92
N MET A 108 12.03 -16.16 -17.92
CA MET A 108 12.17 -16.45 -16.50
C MET A 108 10.80 -16.75 -15.87
N ASP A 109 10.83 -17.36 -14.70
CA ASP A 109 9.70 -17.57 -13.81
C ASP A 109 10.00 -17.05 -12.39
N GLU A 110 9.05 -17.19 -11.46
CA GLU A 110 9.20 -16.71 -10.08
C GLU A 110 10.31 -17.42 -9.28
N SER A 111 10.78 -18.58 -9.75
CA SER A 111 11.87 -19.34 -9.14
C SER A 111 13.26 -18.97 -9.69
N SER A 112 13.30 -18.14 -10.73
CA SER A 112 14.51 -17.78 -11.44
C SER A 112 15.37 -16.79 -10.64
N VAL A 113 16.66 -17.10 -10.48
CA VAL A 113 17.64 -16.27 -9.74
C VAL A 113 18.31 -15.27 -10.68
N LEU A 114 18.45 -14.02 -10.23
CA LEU A 114 19.21 -12.98 -10.93
C LEU A 114 20.68 -12.99 -10.55
N TYR A 115 21.56 -12.82 -11.54
CA TYR A 115 23.00 -12.70 -11.35
C TYR A 115 23.45 -11.25 -11.57
N ILE A 116 24.35 -10.75 -10.72
CA ILE A 116 24.94 -9.41 -10.90
C ILE A 116 25.65 -9.36 -12.28
N GLY A 117 25.39 -8.30 -13.04
CA GLY A 117 25.85 -8.13 -14.42
C GLY A 117 24.94 -8.77 -15.48
N GLN A 118 23.89 -9.50 -15.08
CA GLN A 118 22.90 -10.04 -16.01
C GLN A 118 22.12 -8.91 -16.68
N LYS A 119 21.99 -8.97 -18.01
CA LYS A 119 21.15 -8.02 -18.76
C LYS A 119 19.73 -8.56 -18.88
N LEU A 120 18.77 -7.88 -18.26
CA LEU A 120 17.34 -8.15 -18.40
C LEU A 120 16.73 -7.28 -19.46
N LYS A 121 15.98 -7.87 -20.39
CA LYS A 121 15.15 -7.14 -21.33
C LYS A 121 13.99 -6.49 -20.58
N ILE A 122 13.85 -5.18 -20.67
CA ILE A 122 12.73 -4.45 -20.07
C ILE A 122 11.63 -4.32 -21.13
N PRO A 123 10.36 -4.68 -20.84
CA PRO A 123 9.23 -4.46 -21.74
C PRO A 123 9.13 -2.99 -22.18
N SER A 124 8.90 -2.77 -23.48
CA SER A 124 8.67 -1.43 -24.04
C SER A 124 7.27 -0.95 -23.66
N VAL A 125 7.18 0.28 -23.15
CA VAL A 125 5.89 0.92 -22.81
C VAL A 125 5.31 1.47 -24.11
N ASP A 126 4.45 0.72 -24.79
CA ASP A 126 3.66 1.26 -25.91
C ASP A 126 2.72 2.35 -25.37
N ASN A 127 2.62 3.47 -26.10
CA ASN A 127 1.86 4.69 -25.76
C ASN A 127 0.33 4.53 -25.59
N ASP A 128 -0.17 3.31 -25.58
CA ASP A 128 -1.57 2.97 -25.31
C ASP A 128 -1.66 2.15 -24.02
N ASN A 129 -1.38 2.83 -22.90
CA ASN A 129 -1.45 2.25 -21.56
C ASN A 129 -2.91 2.01 -21.14
N TYR A 130 -3.55 0.98 -21.70
CA TYR A 130 -4.91 0.58 -21.35
C TYR A 130 -4.92 -0.71 -20.53
N TYR A 131 -5.69 -0.71 -19.45
CA TYR A 131 -6.01 -1.90 -18.68
C TYR A 131 -7.43 -2.39 -19.00
N GLU A 132 -7.55 -3.66 -19.36
CA GLU A 132 -8.85 -4.31 -19.51
C GLU A 132 -9.36 -4.80 -18.14
N VAL A 133 -10.49 -4.25 -17.70
CA VAL A 133 -11.16 -4.57 -16.44
C VAL A 133 -11.52 -6.06 -16.40
N LYS A 134 -11.15 -6.72 -15.32
CA LYS A 134 -11.42 -8.14 -15.07
C LYS A 134 -12.50 -8.30 -14.00
N SER A 135 -13.01 -9.52 -13.89
CA SER A 135 -13.97 -9.87 -12.83
C SER A 135 -13.37 -9.58 -11.45
N GLY A 136 -14.07 -8.77 -10.65
CA GLY A 136 -13.64 -8.38 -9.30
C GLY A 136 -12.75 -7.14 -9.24
N ASP A 137 -12.47 -6.48 -10.38
CA ASP A 137 -11.74 -5.22 -10.37
C ASP A 137 -12.66 -4.04 -9.98
N THR A 138 -12.11 -3.10 -9.23
CA THR A 138 -12.65 -1.76 -9.01
C THR A 138 -11.64 -0.72 -9.49
N ALA A 139 -12.09 0.51 -9.74
CA ALA A 139 -11.18 1.59 -10.15
C ALA A 139 -10.08 1.81 -9.10
N TRP A 140 -10.40 1.59 -7.82
CA TRP A 140 -9.41 1.60 -6.75
C TRP A 140 -8.39 0.47 -6.88
N ILE A 141 -8.79 -0.79 -7.02
CA ILE A 141 -7.85 -1.92 -7.18
C ILE A 141 -6.93 -1.65 -8.37
N ILE A 142 -7.48 -1.14 -9.46
CA ILE A 142 -6.72 -0.79 -10.66
C ILE A 142 -5.76 0.36 -10.38
N SER A 143 -6.22 1.44 -9.72
CA SER A 143 -5.37 2.57 -9.36
C SER A 143 -4.18 2.15 -8.50
N GLN A 144 -4.41 1.27 -7.51
CA GLN A 144 -3.36 0.74 -6.65
C GLN A 144 -2.42 -0.18 -7.41
N LYS A 145 -2.97 -1.03 -8.30
CA LYS A 145 -2.19 -1.94 -9.14
C LYS A 145 -1.22 -1.20 -10.06
N PHE A 146 -1.64 -0.05 -10.58
CA PHE A 146 -0.83 0.78 -11.47
C PHE A 146 -0.14 1.94 -10.77
N ASN A 147 -0.29 2.04 -9.45
CA ASN A 147 0.34 3.05 -8.62
C ASN A 147 0.03 4.50 -9.06
N VAL A 148 -1.23 4.72 -9.46
CA VAL A 148 -1.76 6.02 -9.88
C VAL A 148 -2.82 6.48 -8.90
N SER A 149 -3.06 7.79 -8.81
CA SER A 149 -4.18 8.29 -8.01
C SER A 149 -5.51 7.76 -8.57
N LEU A 150 -6.42 7.34 -7.68
CA LEU A 150 -7.79 6.99 -8.07
C LEU A 150 -8.47 8.17 -8.77
N SER A 151 -8.30 9.39 -8.26
CA SER A 151 -8.90 10.58 -8.85
C SER A 151 -8.40 10.84 -10.27
N GLU A 152 -7.11 10.56 -10.51
CA GLU A 152 -6.50 10.74 -11.83
C GLU A 152 -6.93 9.64 -12.80
N LEU A 153 -6.98 8.39 -12.33
CA LEU A 153 -7.52 7.26 -13.08
C LEU A 153 -8.98 7.49 -13.48
N LEU A 154 -9.83 7.99 -12.58
CA LEU A 154 -11.23 8.30 -12.89
C LEU A 154 -11.31 9.45 -13.90
N LYS A 155 -10.59 10.55 -13.64
CA LYS A 155 -10.58 11.75 -14.49
C LYS A 155 -10.15 11.45 -15.92
N ILE A 156 -9.05 10.70 -16.12
CA ILE A 156 -8.55 10.40 -17.48
C ILE A 156 -9.50 9.49 -18.26
N ASN A 157 -10.33 8.72 -17.56
CA ASN A 157 -11.35 7.86 -18.14
C ASN A 157 -12.74 8.52 -18.24
N ASN A 158 -12.85 9.81 -17.94
CA ASN A 158 -14.12 10.54 -17.86
C ASN A 158 -15.15 9.85 -16.94
N MET A 159 -14.65 9.29 -15.84
CA MET A 159 -15.43 8.63 -14.80
C MET A 159 -15.45 9.51 -13.54
N ASP A 160 -16.43 9.23 -12.68
CA ASP A 160 -16.57 9.79 -11.34
C ASP A 160 -16.72 8.66 -10.30
N GLU A 161 -16.84 9.04 -9.02
CA GLU A 161 -16.98 8.10 -7.89
C GLU A 161 -18.23 7.20 -7.96
N SER A 162 -19.23 7.59 -8.76
CA SER A 162 -20.46 6.80 -8.96
C SER A 162 -20.37 5.84 -10.16
N SER A 163 -19.27 5.91 -10.91
CA SER A 163 -19.10 5.18 -12.17
C SER A 163 -18.81 3.70 -11.92
N VAL A 164 -19.63 2.83 -12.52
CA VAL A 164 -19.49 1.37 -12.44
C VAL A 164 -18.53 0.87 -13.51
N LEU A 165 -17.59 -0.01 -13.14
CA LEU A 165 -16.72 -0.69 -14.10
C LEU A 165 -17.37 -1.96 -14.66
N TYR A 166 -17.23 -2.16 -15.97
CA TYR A 166 -17.70 -3.36 -16.65
C TYR A 166 -16.53 -4.26 -17.02
N ILE A 167 -16.69 -5.58 -16.84
CA ILE A 167 -15.68 -6.56 -17.28
C ILE A 167 -15.45 -6.39 -18.80
N GLY A 168 -14.19 -6.34 -19.21
CA GLY A 168 -13.78 -6.08 -20.59
C GLY A 168 -13.66 -4.58 -20.94
N GLN A 169 -14.05 -3.68 -20.04
CA GLN A 169 -13.87 -2.23 -20.25
C GLN A 169 -12.37 -1.90 -20.27
N LYS A 170 -11.94 -1.10 -21.24
CA LYS A 170 -10.56 -0.61 -21.30
C LYS A 170 -10.46 0.72 -20.59
N LEU A 171 -9.66 0.78 -19.52
CA LEU A 171 -9.32 1.99 -18.81
C LEU A 171 -7.94 2.49 -19.22
N LYS A 172 -7.84 3.75 -19.61
CA LYS A 172 -6.58 4.44 -19.80
C LYS A 172 -5.90 4.63 -18.44
N ILE A 173 -4.67 4.18 -18.31
CA ILE A 173 -3.86 4.31 -17.11
C ILE A 173 -2.97 5.56 -17.26
N PRO A 174 -2.99 6.51 -16.31
CA PRO A 174 -2.10 7.67 -16.32
C PRO A 174 -0.61 7.29 -16.39
N ASN A 175 0.18 8.03 -17.17
CA ASN A 175 1.64 7.89 -17.19
C ASN A 175 2.26 8.90 -16.22
N VAL A 176 3.16 8.41 -15.37
CA VAL A 176 3.81 9.19 -14.29
C VAL A 176 4.80 10.24 -14.83
N ASP A 177 5.07 10.28 -16.14
CA ASP A 177 6.11 11.16 -16.72
C ASP A 177 5.63 12.59 -17.12
N ASN A 178 4.32 12.89 -17.02
CA ASN A 178 3.76 14.22 -17.37
C ASN A 178 3.43 15.09 -16.15
N ILE A 179 4.29 15.10 -15.13
CA ILE A 179 4.13 15.98 -13.97
C ILE A 179 5.07 17.17 -14.13
N THR A 180 4.52 18.33 -14.45
CA THR A 180 5.23 19.62 -14.40
C THR A 180 5.72 19.92 -12.97
N GLU A 181 6.91 20.53 -12.86
CA GLU A 181 7.71 20.75 -11.63
C GLU A 181 7.03 21.51 -10.46
N GLU A 182 5.76 21.90 -10.55
CA GLU A 182 5.01 22.50 -9.43
C GLU A 182 4.23 21.49 -8.57
N GLU A 183 4.19 20.20 -8.92
CA GLU A 183 3.50 19.16 -8.13
C GLU A 183 4.43 18.00 -7.67
N ASN A 184 5.71 18.31 -7.45
CA ASN A 184 6.67 17.41 -6.78
C ASN A 184 6.44 17.28 -5.26
N LYS A 185 5.17 17.18 -4.83
CA LYS A 185 4.77 16.76 -3.49
C LYS A 185 3.88 15.51 -3.48
N THR A 186 3.47 15.00 -4.63
CA THR A 186 2.43 13.94 -4.69
C THR A 186 2.86 12.67 -5.40
N ASN A 187 4.02 12.61 -6.06
CA ASN A 187 4.44 11.43 -6.82
C ASN A 187 5.55 10.59 -6.17
N THR A 188 5.41 10.43 -4.86
CA THR A 188 5.97 9.31 -4.10
C THR A 188 4.81 8.60 -3.42
N ILE A 189 4.01 7.85 -4.17
CA ILE A 189 3.02 6.94 -3.55
C ILE A 189 3.19 5.56 -4.19
N LYS A 190 4.41 5.05 -4.24
CA LYS A 190 4.67 3.81 -3.50
C LYS A 190 5.23 4.08 -2.12
N ASN A 191 5.48 5.35 -1.77
CA ASN A 191 6.06 5.61 -0.48
C ASN A 191 4.99 5.43 0.56
N GLN A 192 5.21 4.40 1.37
CA GLN A 192 5.24 4.60 2.80
C GLN A 192 3.89 5.15 3.27
N ILE A 193 3.00 4.26 3.74
CA ILE A 193 2.23 4.70 4.91
C ILE A 193 3.35 5.17 5.85
N ASN A 194 3.49 6.49 6.00
CA ASN A 194 4.53 7.10 6.82
C ASN A 194 4.09 6.90 8.26
N ILE A 195 3.94 5.63 8.64
CA ILE A 195 3.79 5.18 10.01
C ILE A 195 5.12 5.55 10.63
N THR A 196 5.12 6.73 11.23
CA THR A 196 6.24 7.17 12.01
C THR A 196 6.02 6.68 13.42
N ILE A 197 7.03 6.01 13.96
CA ILE A 197 7.06 5.64 15.36
C ILE A 197 7.91 6.70 16.05
N THR A 198 7.28 7.48 16.90
CA THR A 198 7.97 8.35 17.85
C THR A 198 8.04 7.68 19.20
N TYR A 199 8.95 8.15 20.07
CA TYR A 199 9.09 7.60 21.41
C TYR A 199 8.90 8.70 22.44
N ILE A 200 8.14 8.39 23.49
CA ILE A 200 8.02 9.22 24.68
C ILE A 200 8.87 8.58 25.78
N ASP A 201 9.78 9.34 26.35
CA ASP A 201 10.46 8.96 27.59
C ASP A 201 9.50 9.23 28.76
N TYR A 202 9.00 8.17 29.39
CA TYR A 202 8.03 8.25 30.48
C TYR A 202 8.67 7.84 31.81
N THR A 203 8.60 8.73 32.79
CA THR A 203 9.04 8.46 34.16
C THR A 203 7.95 7.74 34.95
N ILE A 204 8.28 6.55 35.45
CA ILE A 204 7.39 5.68 36.24
C ILE A 204 6.94 6.38 37.51
N LYS A 205 5.62 6.34 37.74
CA LYS A 205 4.93 6.87 38.92
C LYS A 205 4.39 5.74 39.80
N SER A 206 3.98 6.10 41.02
CA SER A 206 3.38 5.15 41.94
C SER A 206 2.13 4.49 41.33
N GLY A 207 2.11 3.15 41.31
CA GLY A 207 1.01 2.35 40.77
C GLY A 207 1.13 2.00 39.28
N ASP A 208 2.12 2.57 38.57
CA ASP A 208 2.35 2.23 37.17
C ASP A 208 2.88 0.80 37.02
N ASN A 209 2.38 0.12 36.00
CA ASN A 209 2.91 -1.13 35.49
C ASN A 209 2.76 -1.17 33.96
N PHE A 210 3.52 -2.02 33.27
CA PHE A 210 3.51 -2.11 31.81
C PHE A 210 2.10 -2.29 31.22
N TRP A 211 1.23 -3.08 31.87
CA TRP A 211 -0.15 -3.27 31.43
C TRP A 211 -0.98 -1.97 31.52
N SER A 212 -0.96 -1.30 32.67
CA SER A 212 -1.67 -0.03 32.85
C SER A 212 -1.19 1.07 31.89
N LEU A 213 0.11 1.08 31.58
CA LEU A 213 0.70 2.04 30.66
C LEU A 213 0.40 1.70 29.21
N SER A 214 0.39 0.42 28.83
CA SER A 214 0.02 0.01 27.47
C SER A 214 -1.42 0.39 27.15
N LEU A 215 -2.34 0.22 28.10
CA LEU A 215 -3.72 0.71 27.98
C LEU A 215 -3.80 2.23 27.89
N LYS A 216 -3.07 2.94 28.76
CA LYS A 216 -3.06 4.41 28.80
C LYS A 216 -2.58 5.03 27.49
N TYR A 217 -1.57 4.43 26.84
CA TYR A 217 -0.99 4.93 25.61
C TYR A 217 -1.53 4.25 24.34
N GLY A 218 -2.46 3.29 24.50
CA GLY A 218 -3.11 2.63 23.37
C GLY A 218 -2.16 1.78 22.52
N ILE A 219 -1.21 1.09 23.17
CA ILE A 219 -0.22 0.25 22.51
C ILE A 219 -0.33 -1.21 22.96
N PRO A 220 0.04 -2.18 22.11
CA PRO A 220 0.11 -3.58 22.52
C PRO A 220 1.03 -3.77 23.72
N TYR A 221 0.56 -4.53 24.72
CA TYR A 221 1.34 -4.83 25.93
C TYR A 221 2.71 -5.44 25.62
N GLN A 222 2.75 -6.38 24.68
CA GLN A 222 4.00 -7.03 24.28
C GLN A 222 4.97 -6.06 23.60
N GLU A 223 4.47 -5.16 22.75
CA GLU A 223 5.32 -4.15 22.09
C GLU A 223 5.96 -3.19 23.10
N LEU A 224 5.22 -2.79 24.14
CA LEU A 224 5.78 -1.94 25.19
C LEU A 224 6.88 -2.65 25.98
N LEU A 225 6.71 -3.96 26.26
CA LEU A 225 7.76 -4.77 26.89
C LEU A 225 9.00 -4.86 26.00
N ASP A 226 8.81 -5.23 24.73
CA ASP A 226 9.91 -5.44 23.77
C ASP A 226 10.70 -4.14 23.55
N THR A 227 10.02 -2.99 23.44
CA THR A 227 10.64 -1.66 23.32
C THR A 227 11.61 -1.35 24.47
N ASN A 228 11.37 -1.93 25.64
CA ASN A 228 12.14 -1.70 26.86
C ASN A 228 13.03 -2.89 27.25
N ASN A 229 13.16 -3.91 26.39
CA ASN A 229 13.82 -5.19 26.71
C ASN A 229 13.31 -5.80 28.03
N ALA A 230 12.02 -5.62 28.31
CA ALA A 230 11.37 -6.05 29.53
C ALA A 230 10.60 -7.37 29.32
N THR A 231 10.23 -7.99 30.43
CA THR A 231 9.38 -9.18 30.49
C THR A 231 8.18 -8.93 31.40
N SER A 232 7.21 -9.83 31.40
CA SER A 232 6.08 -9.79 32.34
C SER A 232 6.48 -9.85 33.83
N SER A 233 7.72 -10.27 34.13
CA SER A 233 8.28 -10.29 35.49
C SER A 233 9.15 -9.08 35.81
N THR A 234 9.34 -8.14 34.87
CA THR A 234 10.15 -6.95 35.09
C THR A 234 9.44 -6.01 36.07
N ILE A 235 10.14 -5.68 37.15
CA ILE A 235 9.65 -4.76 38.19
C ILE A 235 10.03 -3.33 37.79
N LEU A 236 9.05 -2.43 37.81
CA LEU A 236 9.26 -1.00 37.60
C LEU A 236 9.39 -0.29 38.95
N ASN A 237 10.44 0.52 39.10
CA ASN A 237 10.63 1.37 40.27
C ASN A 237 10.19 2.79 39.96
N ILE A 238 9.66 3.49 40.97
CA ILE A 238 9.30 4.90 40.84
C ILE A 238 10.55 5.70 40.46
N GLY A 239 10.46 6.50 39.40
CA GLY A 239 11.57 7.27 38.85
C GLY A 239 12.31 6.60 37.70
N ASP A 240 12.10 5.31 37.43
CA ASP A 240 12.61 4.66 36.23
C ASP A 240 12.07 5.38 34.98
N VAL A 241 12.86 5.42 33.90
CA VAL A 241 12.44 5.99 32.62
C VAL A 241 12.32 4.86 31.61
N ILE A 242 11.12 4.70 31.04
CA ILE A 242 10.84 3.75 29.97
C ILE A 242 10.55 4.49 28.66
N LYS A 243 10.77 3.82 27.53
CA LYS A 243 10.37 4.29 26.21
C LYS A 243 8.99 3.77 25.85
N VAL A 244 8.08 4.67 25.50
CA VAL A 244 6.74 4.33 25.03
C VAL A 244 6.67 4.62 23.53
N PRO A 245 6.43 3.61 22.67
CA PRO A 245 6.23 3.84 21.24
C PRO A 245 4.91 4.56 20.99
N GLN A 246 4.89 5.44 19.99
CA GLN A 246 3.69 6.14 19.53
C GLN A 246 3.63 6.05 18.01
N HIS A 247 2.66 5.27 17.52
CA HIS A 247 2.42 5.08 16.09
C HIS A 247 1.54 6.21 15.55
N ASN A 248 2.08 6.97 14.60
CA ASN A 248 1.32 8.01 13.91
C ASN A 248 0.81 7.44 12.59
N ILE A 249 -0.41 6.92 12.61
CA ILE A 249 -1.07 6.35 11.42
C ILE A 249 -1.77 7.47 10.65
N PRO A 250 -1.34 7.82 9.43
CA PRO A 250 -2.02 8.81 8.62
C PRO A 250 -3.46 8.38 8.33
N VAL A 251 -4.34 9.35 8.08
CA VAL A 251 -5.68 9.08 7.56
C VAL A 251 -5.52 8.66 6.10
N MET A 252 -6.09 7.51 5.75
CA MET A 252 -6.04 6.95 4.41
C MET A 252 -7.22 7.41 3.59
N ASP A 253 -7.01 7.58 2.29
CA ASP A 253 -8.10 7.93 1.37
C ASP A 253 -9.10 6.78 1.24
N THR A 254 -10.38 7.14 1.15
CA THR A 254 -11.50 6.22 0.91
C THR A 254 -12.09 6.46 -0.47
N ILE A 255 -12.66 5.43 -1.09
CA ILE A 255 -13.20 5.56 -2.46
C ILE A 255 -14.53 6.33 -2.55
N GLY A 256 -15.10 6.71 -1.41
CA GLY A 256 -16.36 7.44 -1.29
C GLY A 256 -16.76 7.55 0.18
N GLU A 257 -17.65 8.50 0.50
CA GLU A 257 -18.02 8.81 1.88
C GLU A 257 -18.67 7.64 2.63
N GLN A 258 -19.28 6.69 1.95
CA GLN A 258 -19.88 5.51 2.58
C GLN A 258 -18.84 4.47 3.04
N TYR A 259 -17.62 4.52 2.52
CA TYR A 259 -16.59 3.52 2.78
C TYR A 259 -15.62 3.95 3.88
N GLY A 260 -14.95 2.96 4.46
CA GLY A 260 -13.94 3.17 5.50
C GLY A 260 -12.51 2.95 5.01
N GLU A 261 -11.56 3.46 5.79
CA GLU A 261 -10.13 3.27 5.59
C GLU A 261 -9.77 1.77 5.61
N TYR A 262 -9.06 1.30 4.58
CA TYR A 262 -8.65 -0.10 4.45
C TYR A 262 -7.32 -0.34 5.17
N LEU A 263 -7.40 -0.49 6.50
CA LEU A 263 -6.23 -0.55 7.36
C LEU A 263 -5.83 -2.00 7.69
N ASP A 264 -4.54 -2.31 7.53
CA ASP A 264 -3.92 -3.54 8.02
C ASP A 264 -3.96 -3.59 9.55
N TRP A 265 -4.32 -4.74 10.11
CA TRP A 265 -4.41 -4.93 11.56
C TRP A 265 -3.08 -4.71 12.28
N TRP A 266 -2.00 -5.28 11.74
CA TRP A 266 -0.70 -5.35 12.39
C TRP A 266 0.03 -4.02 12.31
N ASP A 267 -0.12 -3.32 11.18
CA ASP A 267 0.60 -2.07 10.95
C ASP A 267 -0.19 -0.82 11.37
N ALA A 268 -1.54 -0.87 11.36
CA ALA A 268 -2.34 0.36 11.46
C ALA A 268 -3.56 0.24 12.38
N ALA A 269 -4.53 -0.63 12.07
CA ALA A 269 -5.86 -0.58 12.66
C ALA A 269 -5.85 -0.74 14.18
N GLN A 270 -4.96 -1.57 14.73
CA GLN A 270 -4.85 -1.78 16.17
C GLN A 270 -4.38 -0.53 16.95
N TYR A 271 -3.67 0.39 16.29
CA TYR A 271 -3.21 1.66 16.87
C TYR A 271 -4.23 2.78 16.66
N VAL A 272 -5.02 2.70 15.58
CA VAL A 272 -6.13 3.64 15.33
C VAL A 272 -7.29 3.37 16.29
N ILE A 273 -7.60 2.10 16.55
CA ILE A 273 -8.64 1.66 17.48
C ILE A 273 -7.99 0.89 18.64
N PRO A 274 -7.28 1.57 19.57
CA PRO A 274 -6.57 0.91 20.66
C PRO A 274 -7.52 0.25 21.67
N ILE A 275 -7.00 -0.67 22.50
CA ILE A 275 -7.77 -1.22 23.62
C ILE A 275 -8.20 -0.06 24.54
N GLY A 276 -9.47 -0.07 24.93
CA GLY A 276 -10.12 0.99 25.68
C GLY A 276 -10.83 2.04 24.82
N ALA A 277 -10.61 2.04 23.50
CA ALA A 277 -11.32 2.94 22.59
C ALA A 277 -12.81 2.66 22.59
N GLU A 278 -13.61 3.71 22.75
CA GLU A 278 -15.07 3.70 22.62
C GLU A 278 -15.45 4.33 21.28
N PHE A 279 -16.17 3.59 20.45
CA PHE A 279 -16.44 3.96 19.07
C PHE A 279 -17.84 3.54 18.64
N LYS A 280 -18.34 4.16 17.57
CA LYS A 280 -19.60 3.76 16.95
C LYS A 280 -19.34 2.68 15.93
N VAL A 281 -20.07 1.57 16.02
CA VAL A 281 -20.12 0.54 14.98
C VAL A 281 -21.33 0.81 14.10
N VAL A 282 -21.11 0.97 12.80
CA VAL A 282 -22.18 1.17 11.81
C VAL A 282 -22.23 -0.06 10.91
N ASP A 283 -23.37 -0.75 10.89
CA ASP A 283 -23.59 -1.84 9.94
C ASP A 283 -23.68 -1.29 8.53
N PHE A 284 -22.80 -1.76 7.64
CA PHE A 284 -22.63 -1.18 6.32
C PHE A 284 -23.89 -1.34 5.45
N ASN A 285 -24.61 -2.46 5.57
CA ASN A 285 -25.77 -2.75 4.74
C ASN A 285 -27.04 -2.00 5.21
N THR A 286 -27.26 -1.90 6.52
CA THR A 286 -28.50 -1.33 7.07
C THR A 286 -28.38 0.12 7.52
N GLY A 287 -27.15 0.61 7.74
CA GLY A 287 -26.90 1.92 8.34
C GLY A 287 -27.26 2.03 9.82
N LYS A 288 -27.77 0.96 10.45
CA LYS A 288 -27.98 0.92 11.89
C LYS A 288 -26.64 0.98 12.61
N SER A 289 -26.62 1.62 13.77
CA SER A 289 -25.39 1.81 14.54
C SER A 289 -25.59 1.69 16.02
N PHE A 290 -24.54 1.24 16.72
CA PHE A 290 -24.50 1.12 18.17
C PHE A 290 -23.11 1.51 18.70
N MET A 291 -23.02 1.88 19.97
CA MET A 291 -21.75 2.19 20.63
C MET A 291 -21.11 0.93 21.22
N ALA A 292 -19.80 0.84 21.07
CA ALA A 292 -19.02 -0.28 21.57
C ALA A 292 -17.65 0.17 22.07
N LYS A 293 -16.97 -0.73 22.77
CA LYS A 293 -15.62 -0.54 23.28
C LYS A 293 -14.75 -1.72 22.90
N ARG A 294 -13.55 -1.47 22.41
CA ARG A 294 -12.53 -2.52 22.32
C ARG A 294 -12.03 -2.80 23.73
N THR A 295 -12.32 -3.98 24.26
CA THR A 295 -11.99 -4.34 25.65
C THR A 295 -10.79 -5.26 25.73
N TYR A 296 -10.61 -6.11 24.72
CA TYR A 296 -9.47 -7.02 24.59
C TYR A 296 -8.98 -7.10 23.12
N GLY A 297 -8.41 -8.23 22.72
CA GLY A 297 -8.03 -8.52 21.34
C GLY A 297 -6.56 -8.30 21.01
N ALA A 298 -5.92 -9.37 20.52
CA ALA A 298 -4.53 -9.37 20.04
C ALA A 298 -4.45 -9.63 18.51
N ASN A 299 -5.21 -10.62 18.03
CA ASN A 299 -5.21 -11.02 16.63
C ASN A 299 -6.24 -10.25 15.78
N HIS A 300 -7.21 -9.64 16.46
CA HIS A 300 -8.26 -8.75 15.99
C HIS A 300 -8.78 -7.97 17.22
N ALA A 301 -9.83 -7.17 17.06
CA ALA A 301 -10.43 -6.44 18.17
C ALA A 301 -11.54 -7.27 18.83
N ASP A 302 -11.38 -7.55 20.13
CA ASP A 302 -12.43 -8.12 20.97
C ASP A 302 -13.22 -6.94 21.56
N VAL A 303 -14.52 -6.91 21.27
CA VAL A 303 -15.35 -5.73 21.46
C VAL A 303 -16.58 -6.06 22.29
N GLU A 304 -16.98 -5.14 23.15
CA GLU A 304 -18.21 -5.21 23.95
C GLU A 304 -19.10 -4.00 23.65
N THR A 305 -20.41 -4.18 23.57
CA THR A 305 -21.36 -3.06 23.48
C THR A 305 -21.34 -2.25 24.77
N LEU A 306 -21.55 -0.93 24.67
CA LEU A 306 -21.49 -0.07 25.87
C LEU A 306 -22.71 -0.21 26.78
N THR A 307 -23.89 -0.43 26.19
CA THR A 307 -25.16 -0.45 26.94
C THR A 307 -26.07 -1.58 26.51
N LEU A 308 -27.09 -1.85 27.33
CA LEU A 308 -28.16 -2.79 26.99
C LEU A 308 -28.90 -2.38 25.71
N GLU A 309 -29.02 -1.09 25.44
CA GLU A 309 -29.67 -0.61 24.22
C GLU A 309 -28.81 -0.86 22.98
N ASP A 310 -27.50 -0.62 23.09
CA ASP A 310 -26.53 -0.96 22.03
C ASP A 310 -26.59 -2.44 21.69
N THR A 311 -26.69 -3.31 22.69
CA THR A 311 -26.85 -4.76 22.51
C THR A 311 -28.14 -5.13 21.78
N LYS A 312 -29.26 -4.45 22.07
CA LYS A 312 -30.51 -4.70 21.34
C LYS A 312 -30.36 -4.31 19.87
N ILE A 313 -29.79 -3.14 19.59
CA ILE A 313 -29.55 -2.68 18.21
C ILE A 313 -28.64 -3.66 17.47
N MET A 314 -27.55 -4.10 18.12
CA MET A 314 -26.66 -5.13 17.58
C MET A 314 -27.45 -6.42 17.28
N LYS A 315 -28.24 -6.96 18.22
CA LYS A 315 -29.07 -8.14 17.94
C LYS A 315 -30.01 -7.94 16.76
N GLU A 316 -30.65 -6.79 16.62
CA GLU A 316 -31.52 -6.49 15.48
C GLU A 316 -30.79 -6.54 14.14
N ILE A 317 -29.55 -6.03 14.07
CA ILE A 317 -28.72 -6.09 12.86
C ILE A 317 -28.45 -7.55 12.44
N TRP A 318 -28.29 -8.46 13.40
CA TRP A 318 -28.11 -9.89 13.17
C TRP A 318 -29.40 -10.71 13.20
N GLY A 319 -30.56 -10.08 12.99
CA GLY A 319 -31.85 -10.78 12.82
C GLY A 319 -32.55 -11.17 14.12
N GLY A 320 -32.18 -10.53 15.24
CA GLY A 320 -32.81 -10.69 16.56
C GLY A 320 -32.14 -11.71 17.47
N SER A 321 -31.08 -12.38 17.02
CA SER A 321 -30.32 -13.37 17.79
C SER A 321 -28.82 -13.20 17.64
N TRP A 322 -28.05 -13.80 18.54
CA TRP A 322 -26.60 -13.92 18.39
C TRP A 322 -26.23 -14.74 17.14
N SER A 323 -25.16 -14.36 16.45
CA SER A 323 -24.84 -14.97 15.17
C SER A 323 -23.37 -14.80 14.79
N TRP A 324 -22.75 -15.89 14.33
CA TRP A 324 -21.40 -15.90 13.75
C TRP A 324 -21.33 -15.37 12.31
N VAL A 325 -22.47 -15.01 11.71
CA VAL A 325 -22.49 -14.46 10.36
C VAL A 325 -21.68 -13.17 10.33
N THR A 326 -20.68 -13.12 9.45
CA THR A 326 -19.83 -11.95 9.27
C THR A 326 -20.59 -10.88 8.49
N ARG A 327 -20.50 -9.64 8.95
CA ARG A 327 -21.08 -8.48 8.26
C ARG A 327 -20.00 -7.41 8.03
N PRO A 328 -20.05 -6.68 6.91
CA PRO A 328 -19.24 -5.49 6.71
C PRO A 328 -19.72 -4.38 7.66
N VAL A 329 -18.79 -3.73 8.36
CA VAL A 329 -19.09 -2.62 9.27
C VAL A 329 -18.10 -1.48 9.09
N ILE A 330 -18.51 -0.28 9.49
CA ILE A 330 -17.64 0.90 9.61
C ILE A 330 -17.51 1.25 11.08
N LEU A 331 -16.27 1.50 11.53
CA LEU A 331 -16.02 2.05 12.85
C LEU A 331 -15.82 3.55 12.75
N GLU A 332 -16.64 4.34 13.44
CA GLU A 332 -16.44 5.77 13.59
C GLU A 332 -15.75 6.07 14.92
N TYR A 333 -14.51 6.58 14.84
CA TYR A 333 -13.69 6.90 16.01
C TYR A 333 -12.79 8.10 15.73
N ASN A 334 -12.77 9.10 16.61
CA ASN A 334 -11.94 10.30 16.49
C ASN A 334 -12.00 10.98 15.11
N GLY A 335 -13.18 11.04 14.50
CA GLY A 335 -13.40 11.64 13.17
C GLY A 335 -12.97 10.77 11.99
N ARG A 336 -12.50 9.54 12.24
CA ARG A 336 -12.13 8.55 11.21
C ARG A 336 -13.24 7.55 11.00
N LYS A 337 -13.33 7.01 9.78
CA LYS A 337 -14.17 5.88 9.39
C LYS A 337 -13.27 4.73 8.98
N VAL A 338 -13.22 3.66 9.76
CA VAL A 338 -12.35 2.51 9.48
C VAL A 338 -13.18 1.35 8.97
N ALA A 339 -12.79 0.77 7.83
CA ALA A 339 -13.46 -0.39 7.27
C ALA A 339 -13.09 -1.65 8.07
N ALA A 340 -14.13 -2.38 8.48
CA ALA A 340 -13.97 -3.58 9.28
C ALA A 340 -15.05 -4.62 8.94
N SER A 341 -15.00 -5.74 9.63
CA SER A 341 -16.03 -6.77 9.63
C SER A 341 -16.34 -7.20 11.05
N ALA A 342 -17.61 -7.36 11.39
CA ALA A 342 -18.03 -7.85 12.70
C ALA A 342 -18.75 -9.20 12.59
N SER A 343 -18.63 -10.02 13.63
CA SER A 343 -19.58 -11.10 13.92
C SER A 343 -20.43 -10.74 15.13
N GLY A 344 -21.69 -11.17 15.16
CA GLY A 344 -22.67 -10.79 16.17
C GLY A 344 -22.73 -11.75 17.37
N MET A 345 -21.73 -12.62 17.57
CA MET A 345 -21.76 -13.65 18.61
C MET A 345 -20.84 -13.28 19.78
N PRO A 346 -21.40 -12.95 20.96
CA PRO A 346 -20.61 -12.78 22.16
C PRO A 346 -20.09 -14.13 22.66
N HIS A 347 -18.84 -14.17 23.14
CA HIS A 347 -18.22 -15.38 23.64
C HIS A 347 -17.13 -15.10 24.70
N ALA A 348 -16.69 -16.18 25.35
CA ALA A 348 -15.61 -16.20 26.34
C ALA A 348 -15.85 -15.31 27.58
N GLY A 349 -17.10 -14.99 27.89
CA GLY A 349 -17.45 -14.18 29.05
C GLY A 349 -18.74 -14.57 29.77
N ASN A 350 -18.99 -13.88 30.86
CA ASN A 350 -20.11 -14.07 31.78
C ASN A 350 -20.39 -12.73 32.48
N ASP A 351 -21.59 -12.19 32.24
CA ASP A 351 -21.99 -10.86 32.70
C ASP A 351 -22.17 -10.81 34.24
N VAL A 352 -22.43 -11.97 34.87
CA VAL A 352 -22.64 -12.06 36.32
C VAL A 352 -21.33 -11.95 37.10
N ASP A 353 -20.26 -12.53 36.57
CA ASP A 353 -18.99 -12.62 37.29
C ASP A 353 -18.08 -11.41 37.01
N PRO A 354 -17.15 -11.06 37.93
CA PRO A 354 -16.18 -10.00 37.69
C PRO A 354 -15.33 -10.26 36.44
N ALA A 355 -14.85 -9.20 35.80
CA ALA A 355 -13.90 -9.31 34.68
C ALA A 355 -12.54 -9.84 35.15
N ASN A 356 -11.81 -10.53 34.28
CA ASN A 356 -10.44 -11.00 34.50
C ASN A 356 -10.25 -11.95 35.70
N VAL A 357 -11.33 -12.61 36.16
CA VAL A 357 -11.27 -13.69 37.15
C VAL A 357 -11.77 -14.99 36.54
N ASN A 358 -11.33 -16.13 37.07
CA ASN A 358 -11.85 -17.43 36.63
C ASN A 358 -13.32 -17.56 37.01
N THR A 359 -14.15 -17.95 36.04
CA THR A 359 -15.55 -18.32 36.23
C THR A 359 -15.78 -19.78 35.86
N ASN A 360 -16.81 -20.39 36.45
CA ASN A 360 -17.21 -21.77 36.18
C ASN A 360 -17.86 -21.96 34.80
N TRP A 361 -18.31 -20.88 34.16
CA TRP A 361 -18.94 -20.94 32.84
C TRP A 361 -18.72 -19.64 32.07
N ARG A 362 -18.52 -19.77 30.75
CA ARG A 362 -18.40 -18.66 29.80
C ARG A 362 -19.19 -18.99 28.55
N SER A 363 -19.75 -17.95 27.94
CA SER A 363 -20.52 -17.96 26.70
C SER A 363 -19.72 -18.51 25.51
N GLY A 364 -20.44 -18.99 24.47
CA GLY A 364 -19.83 -19.54 23.26
C GLY A 364 -19.13 -20.89 23.46
N ASP A 365 -19.57 -21.68 24.44
CA ASP A 365 -19.02 -23.01 24.79
C ASP A 365 -17.55 -23.00 25.27
N TYR A 366 -17.07 -21.86 25.78
CA TYR A 366 -15.72 -21.72 26.33
C TYR A 366 -15.52 -22.34 27.73
N GLY A 367 -16.61 -22.70 28.41
CA GLY A 367 -16.57 -23.37 29.72
C GLY A 367 -15.78 -22.59 30.77
N PHE A 368 -15.13 -23.31 31.70
CA PHE A 368 -14.31 -22.72 32.75
C PHE A 368 -13.12 -21.94 32.20
N GLY A 369 -12.84 -20.77 32.77
CA GLY A 369 -11.64 -19.99 32.47
C GLY A 369 -11.80 -18.52 32.83
N ILE A 370 -10.85 -17.69 32.39
CA ILE A 370 -10.84 -16.25 32.65
C ILE A 370 -12.06 -15.60 31.97
N ASN A 371 -12.80 -14.81 32.73
CA ASN A 371 -13.95 -14.05 32.26
C ASN A 371 -13.51 -12.83 31.44
N PHE A 372 -13.68 -12.88 30.12
CA PHE A 372 -13.40 -11.78 29.19
C PHE A 372 -14.65 -10.97 28.87
N ASP A 373 -15.33 -10.57 29.94
CA ASP A 373 -16.51 -9.71 29.94
C ASP A 373 -16.21 -8.58 30.92
N SER A 374 -15.97 -7.39 30.37
CA SER A 374 -15.52 -6.23 31.13
C SER A 374 -16.61 -5.18 31.35
N ILE A 375 -17.63 -5.15 30.49
CA ILE A 375 -18.76 -4.22 30.58
C ILE A 375 -19.98 -4.95 31.11
N LYS A 376 -20.32 -4.65 32.37
CA LYS A 376 -21.41 -5.34 33.06
C LYS A 376 -22.78 -4.74 32.77
N GLY A 377 -23.79 -5.60 32.65
CA GLY A 377 -25.20 -5.20 32.50
C GLY A 377 -25.54 -4.64 31.12
N ASN A 378 -24.68 -4.82 30.12
CA ASN A 378 -24.96 -4.51 28.72
C ASN A 378 -25.79 -5.62 28.04
N GLY A 379 -26.07 -6.74 28.72
CA GLY A 379 -26.91 -7.82 28.18
C GLY A 379 -26.23 -8.69 27.13
N MET A 380 -24.90 -8.68 27.07
CA MET A 380 -24.08 -9.69 26.39
C MET A 380 -23.17 -10.36 27.41
N ASP A 381 -22.89 -11.65 27.19
CA ASP A 381 -21.91 -12.39 28.01
C ASP A 381 -20.61 -12.48 27.21
N GLY A 382 -19.61 -11.66 27.54
CA GLY A 382 -18.31 -11.63 26.85
C GLY A 382 -18.21 -10.62 25.73
N HIS A 383 -17.39 -10.92 24.71
CA HIS A 383 -17.06 -10.01 23.62
C HIS A 383 -17.43 -10.59 22.26
N PHE A 384 -17.58 -9.74 21.25
CA PHE A 384 -17.74 -10.10 19.85
C PHE A 384 -16.56 -9.61 19.01
N ASP A 385 -16.33 -10.27 17.88
CA ASP A 385 -15.12 -10.06 17.08
C ASP A 385 -15.32 -8.97 16.04
N ILE A 386 -14.38 -8.01 15.99
CA ILE A 386 -14.22 -7.10 14.87
C ILE A 386 -12.86 -7.31 14.21
N HIS A 387 -12.92 -7.69 12.93
CA HIS A 387 -11.78 -7.98 12.06
C HIS A 387 -11.46 -6.84 11.11
N PHE A 388 -10.17 -6.69 10.82
CA PHE A 388 -9.59 -5.76 9.85
C PHE A 388 -8.77 -6.52 8.79
N LEU A 389 -8.17 -5.80 7.84
CA LEU A 389 -7.31 -6.41 6.83
C LEU A 389 -6.18 -7.22 7.51
N ASN A 390 -5.96 -8.45 7.06
CA ASN A 390 -4.93 -9.38 7.54
C ASN A 390 -5.00 -9.76 9.04
N SER A 391 -6.03 -9.30 9.77
CA SER A 391 -6.33 -9.82 11.11
C SER A 391 -6.61 -11.32 11.07
N THR A 392 -6.34 -12.00 12.18
CA THR A 392 -6.46 -13.46 12.27
C THR A 392 -7.42 -13.88 13.38
N SER A 393 -8.01 -15.06 13.27
CA SER A 393 -8.80 -15.66 14.35
C SER A 393 -7.87 -16.18 15.45
N HIS A 394 -8.19 -15.96 16.72
CA HIS A 394 -7.41 -16.50 17.85
C HIS A 394 -7.46 -18.03 17.94
N ASN A 395 -8.56 -18.67 17.51
CA ASN A 395 -8.69 -20.13 17.59
C ASN A 395 -7.80 -20.88 16.59
N THR A 396 -7.47 -20.25 15.47
CA THR A 396 -6.73 -20.91 14.37
C THR A 396 -5.42 -20.23 14.03
N GLY A 397 -5.22 -18.97 14.43
CA GLY A 397 -4.13 -18.12 13.98
C GLY A 397 -4.20 -17.79 12.48
N LYS A 398 -5.31 -18.08 11.80
CA LYS A 398 -5.48 -17.92 10.36
C LYS A 398 -6.37 -16.74 10.00
N ILE A 399 -6.15 -16.22 8.81
CA ILE A 399 -7.02 -15.23 8.18
C ILE A 399 -8.35 -15.91 7.81
N SER A 400 -9.46 -15.26 8.17
CA SER A 400 -10.81 -15.71 7.80
C SER A 400 -11.25 -15.08 6.48
N GLU A 401 -11.53 -15.90 5.46
CA GLU A 401 -11.96 -15.41 4.15
C GLU A 401 -13.26 -14.61 4.19
N SER A 402 -14.22 -15.00 5.03
CA SER A 402 -15.52 -14.31 5.16
C SER A 402 -15.37 -12.92 5.78
N HIS A 403 -14.52 -12.80 6.82
CA HIS A 403 -14.17 -11.50 7.38
C HIS A 403 -13.41 -10.65 6.37
N GLN A 404 -12.39 -11.18 5.69
CA GLN A 404 -11.64 -10.40 4.70
C GLN A 404 -12.52 -9.94 3.53
N LYS A 405 -13.49 -10.76 3.09
CA LYS A 405 -14.48 -10.35 2.11
C LYS A 405 -15.31 -9.17 2.63
N SER A 406 -15.80 -9.24 3.86
CA SER A 406 -16.59 -8.19 4.49
C SER A 406 -15.78 -6.89 4.70
N VAL A 407 -14.52 -6.96 5.12
CA VAL A 407 -13.64 -5.78 5.22
C VAL A 407 -13.45 -5.14 3.84
N LYS A 408 -13.26 -5.95 2.79
CA LYS A 408 -13.15 -5.45 1.41
C LYS A 408 -14.44 -4.77 0.94
N ILE A 409 -15.61 -5.25 1.34
CA ILE A 409 -16.89 -4.61 1.02
C ILE A 409 -17.01 -3.25 1.72
N SER A 410 -16.76 -3.17 3.03
CA SER A 410 -16.84 -1.91 3.78
C SER A 410 -15.76 -0.90 3.40
N ALA A 411 -14.65 -1.35 2.81
CA ALA A 411 -13.62 -0.50 2.21
C ALA A 411 -13.88 -0.14 0.73
N GLY A 412 -14.90 -0.72 0.10
CA GLY A 412 -15.23 -0.47 -1.31
C GLY A 412 -14.30 -1.14 -2.32
N ILE A 413 -13.49 -2.09 -1.85
CA ILE A 413 -12.54 -2.85 -2.66
C ILE A 413 -13.27 -3.78 -3.61
N ILE A 414 -14.38 -4.38 -3.15
CA ILE A 414 -15.25 -5.26 -3.93
C ILE A 414 -16.71 -4.87 -3.67
N VAL A 415 -17.57 -5.08 -4.67
CA VAL A 415 -19.02 -4.88 -4.57
C VAL A 415 -19.70 -6.24 -4.41
N GLU A 416 -20.79 -6.32 -3.65
CA GLU A 416 -21.58 -7.55 -3.47
C GLU A 416 -22.34 -7.99 -4.73
#